data_AF-A0A319E9U9-F1
#
_entry.id   AF-A0A319E9U9-F1
#
_cell.length_a   1.000
_cell.length_b   1.000
_cell.length_c   1.000
_cell.angle_alpha   90.00
_cell.angle_beta   90.00
_cell.angle_gamma   90.00
#
_symmetry.space_group_name_H-M   'P 1'
#
loop_
_entity.id
_entity.type
_entity.pdbx_description
1 polymer ?
#
loop_
_entity_poly.entity_id
_entity_poly.type
_entity_poly.pdbx_seq_one_letter_code
_entity_poly.pdbx_strand_id
1 'polypeptide(L)'
;MCFSISKEPGGTFRSYLVSPFMTQCEQEWELDDGGMIWKILMATEAWEKGCLIMPAPALLSQTAPGPEKATIVRKKWQSFSHLSRDAFGVTEDRTGFLTDLWNGLPLIDTEKASEPGRLLFYTQSLHLRLMPPANGYIMLQTKNGNTLAVLAPGSYDEGQMRHFCTQHPSRFLAVIAISISCSSEPRNGDLYKSGLRIEPDDSSDSDYDDFHNMDQFQVNLMVLDSNDGISRRLALAQTWVKTWADARPQFGTFVVE
;
A
#
# COMPACT_ATOMS: atom_id res chain seq x y z
N MET A 1 -2.73 2.85 -0.40
CA MET A 1 -3.34 2.59 -1.72
C MET A 1 -3.52 3.95 -2.40
N CYS A 2 -3.05 4.10 -3.63
CA CYS A 2 -2.63 5.41 -4.12
C CYS A 2 -3.54 5.98 -5.22
N PHE A 3 -3.96 7.22 -5.04
CA PHE A 3 -4.41 8.07 -6.15
C PHE A 3 -3.23 8.91 -6.59
N SER A 4 -2.94 8.95 -7.90
CA SER A 4 -1.91 9.81 -8.47
C SER A 4 -2.55 10.72 -9.49
N ILE A 5 -2.32 12.01 -9.37
CA ILE A 5 -2.83 13.01 -10.31
C ILE A 5 -1.65 13.81 -10.83
N SER A 6 -1.57 13.96 -12.15
CA SER A 6 -0.54 14.78 -12.80
C SER A 6 -1.20 15.77 -13.76
N LYS A 7 -0.66 16.99 -13.82
CA LYS A 7 -1.06 17.99 -14.81
C LYS A 7 -0.21 17.82 -16.07
N GLU A 8 -0.86 17.67 -17.22
CA GLU A 8 -0.16 17.53 -18.50
C GLU A 8 0.22 18.90 -19.10
N PRO A 9 1.22 18.93 -20.02
CA PRO A 9 1.52 20.11 -20.81
C PRO A 9 0.28 20.52 -21.61
N GLY A 10 -0.38 21.61 -21.19
CA GLY A 10 -1.66 22.05 -21.74
C GLY A 10 -2.71 22.42 -20.70
N GLY A 11 -2.45 22.16 -19.41
CA GLY A 11 -3.34 22.58 -18.31
C GLY A 11 -4.46 21.58 -17.98
N THR A 12 -4.55 20.47 -18.71
CA THR A 12 -5.48 19.37 -18.41
C THR A 12 -4.93 18.51 -17.28
N PHE A 13 -5.74 18.28 -16.25
CA PHE A 13 -5.43 17.34 -15.17
C PHE A 13 -5.84 15.93 -15.57
N ARG A 14 -4.93 14.96 -15.48
CA ARG A 14 -5.27 13.54 -15.56
C ARG A 14 -5.18 12.92 -14.17
N SER A 15 -6.30 12.37 -13.72
CA SER A 15 -6.38 11.56 -12.52
C SER A 15 -6.21 10.09 -12.88
N TYR A 16 -5.23 9.44 -12.26
CA TYR A 16 -5.02 8.01 -12.36
C TYR A 16 -5.47 7.38 -11.06
N LEU A 17 -6.55 6.59 -11.13
CA LEU A 17 -6.82 5.58 -10.11
C LEU A 17 -5.73 4.52 -10.31
N VAL A 18 -4.62 4.64 -9.58
CA VAL A 18 -3.65 3.54 -9.49
C VAL A 18 -4.23 2.55 -8.50
N SER A 19 -5.20 1.76 -8.99
CA SER A 19 -5.55 0.54 -8.27
C SER A 19 -4.28 -0.27 -8.17
N PRO A 20 -3.86 -0.71 -6.97
CA PRO A 20 -2.62 -1.44 -6.79
C PRO A 20 -2.60 -2.77 -7.56
N PHE A 21 -3.75 -3.20 -8.08
CA PHE A 21 -3.92 -4.40 -8.89
C PHE A 21 -3.90 -4.12 -10.41
N MET A 22 -3.90 -2.85 -10.85
CA MET A 22 -4.00 -2.46 -12.26
C MET A 22 -2.67 -2.35 -13.00
N THR A 23 -1.51 -2.39 -12.34
CA THR A 23 -0.21 -2.40 -13.05
C THR A 23 0.12 -3.78 -13.66
N GLN A 24 -0.72 -4.79 -13.48
CA GLN A 24 -0.69 -6.03 -14.26
C GLN A 24 -2.10 -6.42 -14.69
N CYS A 25 -2.39 -6.19 -15.97
CA CYS A 25 -3.55 -6.64 -16.76
C CYS A 25 -4.89 -5.91 -16.58
N GLU A 26 -5.23 -5.09 -17.58
CA GLU A 26 -6.61 -4.98 -18.10
C GLU A 26 -7.06 -6.33 -18.66
N GLN A 27 -7.28 -7.31 -17.79
CA GLN A 27 -8.12 -8.45 -18.14
C GLN A 27 -9.33 -8.38 -17.23
N GLU A 28 -10.51 -8.41 -17.83
CA GLU A 28 -11.71 -8.78 -17.09
C GLU A 28 -11.53 -10.25 -16.70
N TRP A 29 -11.24 -10.45 -15.42
CA TRP A 29 -10.98 -11.77 -14.87
C TRP A 29 -12.26 -12.31 -14.24
N GLU A 30 -12.78 -13.41 -14.78
CA GLU A 30 -13.91 -14.15 -14.20
C GLU A 30 -13.45 -15.00 -13.00
N LEU A 31 -14.31 -15.15 -12.00
CA LEU A 31 -14.03 -15.69 -10.66
C LEU A 31 -13.66 -17.18 -10.55
N ASP A 32 -13.51 -17.88 -11.66
CA ASP A 32 -13.48 -19.35 -11.67
C ASP A 32 -12.12 -19.97 -11.37
N ASP A 33 -11.04 -19.17 -11.30
CA ASP A 33 -9.68 -19.67 -11.09
C ASP A 33 -9.24 -19.58 -9.62
N GLY A 34 -8.74 -20.69 -9.06
CA GLY A 34 -8.39 -20.84 -7.64
C GLY A 34 -7.38 -19.81 -7.10
N GLY A 35 -6.59 -19.16 -7.97
CA GLY A 35 -5.70 -18.06 -7.59
C GLY A 35 -6.40 -16.72 -7.31
N MET A 36 -7.63 -16.52 -7.82
CA MET A 36 -8.35 -15.24 -7.74
C MET A 36 -9.01 -15.03 -6.38
N ILE A 37 -9.53 -16.09 -5.76
CA ILE A 37 -10.21 -15.98 -4.46
C ILE A 37 -9.27 -15.46 -3.36
N TRP A 38 -7.98 -15.81 -3.40
CA TRP A 38 -6.98 -15.33 -2.45
C TRP A 38 -6.79 -13.82 -2.53
N LYS A 39 -6.66 -13.29 -3.75
CA LYS A 39 -6.51 -11.84 -3.96
C LYS A 39 -7.70 -11.06 -3.41
N ILE A 40 -8.91 -11.62 -3.54
CA ILE A 40 -10.13 -10.99 -3.05
C ILE A 40 -10.19 -11.08 -1.51
N LEU A 41 -9.91 -12.25 -0.93
CA LEU A 41 -9.85 -12.42 0.53
C LEU A 41 -8.82 -11.48 1.18
N MET A 42 -7.65 -11.36 0.57
CA MET A 42 -6.61 -10.40 0.96
C MET A 42 -7.10 -8.96 0.93
N ALA A 43 -7.72 -8.55 -0.18
CA ALA A 43 -8.27 -7.21 -0.30
C ALA A 43 -9.36 -6.95 0.75
N THR A 44 -10.18 -7.95 1.08
CA THR A 44 -11.18 -7.82 2.16
C THR A 44 -10.56 -7.70 3.54
N GLU A 45 -9.49 -8.43 3.84
CA GLU A 45 -8.81 -8.32 5.14
C GLU A 45 -8.10 -6.96 5.28
N ALA A 46 -7.42 -6.52 4.22
CA ALA A 46 -6.86 -5.18 4.17
C ALA A 46 -7.96 -4.13 4.37
N TRP A 47 -9.13 -4.33 3.76
CA TRP A 47 -10.29 -3.44 3.94
C TRP A 47 -10.76 -3.40 5.40
N GLU A 48 -10.97 -4.55 6.03
CA GLU A 48 -11.40 -4.67 7.43
C GLU A 48 -10.44 -3.96 8.38
N LYS A 49 -9.13 -4.01 8.08
CA LYS A 49 -8.09 -3.33 8.86
C LYS A 49 -7.98 -1.82 8.55
N GLY A 50 -8.85 -1.28 7.69
CA GLY A 50 -8.88 0.14 7.34
C GLY A 50 -7.82 0.54 6.31
N CYS A 51 -7.33 -0.39 5.49
CA CYS A 51 -6.36 -0.10 4.43
C CYS A 51 -6.96 0.55 3.17
N LEU A 52 -8.29 0.60 3.08
CA LEU A 52 -9.04 1.13 1.95
C LEU A 52 -9.82 2.38 2.38
N ILE A 53 -10.18 3.21 1.41
CA ILE A 53 -10.79 4.54 1.67
C ILE A 53 -12.15 4.38 2.33
N MET A 54 -12.99 3.49 1.80
CA MET A 54 -14.31 3.26 2.37
C MET A 54 -14.21 2.38 3.61
N PRO A 55 -15.14 2.53 4.57
CA PRO A 55 -15.25 1.56 5.66
C PRO A 55 -15.64 0.18 5.13
N ALA A 56 -15.08 -0.87 5.71
CA ALA A 56 -15.45 -2.23 5.35
C ALA A 56 -16.92 -2.49 5.71
N PRO A 57 -17.68 -3.19 4.85
CA PRO A 57 -19.02 -3.64 5.19
C PRO A 57 -19.01 -4.50 6.46
N ALA A 58 -19.95 -4.27 7.38
CA ALA A 58 -20.03 -5.02 8.64
C ALA A 58 -20.06 -6.55 8.46
N LEU A 59 -20.60 -7.02 7.33
CA LEU A 59 -20.63 -8.43 6.95
C LEU A 59 -19.23 -9.07 6.87
N LEU A 60 -18.21 -8.31 6.47
CA LEU A 60 -16.83 -8.76 6.42
C LEU A 60 -16.29 -9.00 7.84
N SER A 61 -16.40 -7.98 8.71
CA SER A 61 -15.88 -8.02 10.09
C SER A 61 -16.58 -9.01 11.03
N GLN A 62 -17.80 -9.46 10.69
CA GLN A 62 -18.58 -10.39 11.52
C GLN A 62 -18.38 -11.86 11.15
N THR A 63 -17.67 -12.16 10.06
CA THR A 63 -17.50 -13.53 9.57
C THR A 63 -16.15 -14.09 10.01
N ALA A 64 -16.14 -15.35 10.47
CA ALA A 64 -14.90 -16.05 10.79
C ALA A 64 -14.01 -16.21 9.54
N PRO A 65 -12.67 -16.19 9.69
CA PRO A 65 -11.75 -16.48 8.59
C PRO A 65 -12.04 -17.85 7.95
N GLY A 66 -11.81 -17.99 6.64
CA GLY A 66 -11.87 -19.28 5.94
C GLY A 66 -12.97 -19.41 4.87
N PRO A 67 -13.49 -20.62 4.60
CA PRO A 67 -14.34 -20.91 3.45
C PRO A 67 -15.71 -20.19 3.49
N GLU A 68 -16.20 -19.87 4.69
CA GLU A 68 -17.43 -19.10 4.87
C GLU A 68 -17.26 -17.66 4.36
N LYS A 69 -16.14 -17.01 4.71
CA LYS A 69 -15.77 -15.68 4.20
C LYS A 69 -15.63 -15.70 2.69
N ALA A 70 -14.95 -16.71 2.12
CA ALA A 70 -14.82 -16.86 0.67
C ALA A 70 -16.18 -16.96 -0.04
N THR A 71 -17.14 -17.67 0.57
CA THR A 71 -18.50 -17.81 0.04
C THR A 71 -19.26 -16.47 0.05
N ILE A 72 -19.17 -15.72 1.14
CA ILE A 72 -19.79 -14.39 1.25
C ILE A 72 -19.20 -13.42 0.24
N VAL A 73 -17.88 -13.43 0.13
CA VAL A 73 -17.12 -12.58 -0.78
C VAL A 73 -17.52 -12.85 -2.23
N ARG A 74 -17.60 -14.11 -2.66
CA ARG A 74 -18.08 -14.49 -4.00
C ARG A 74 -19.51 -14.07 -4.28
N LYS A 75 -20.39 -14.18 -3.28
CA LYS A 75 -21.80 -13.78 -3.43
C LYS A 75 -21.96 -12.28 -3.60
N LYS A 76 -21.15 -11.48 -2.90
CA LYS A 76 -21.26 -10.03 -2.91
C LYS A 76 -20.52 -9.39 -4.09
N TRP A 77 -19.30 -9.82 -4.37
CA TRP A 77 -18.46 -9.24 -5.42
C TRP A 77 -18.21 -10.25 -6.52
N GLN A 78 -18.87 -10.00 -7.67
CA GLN A 78 -18.76 -10.79 -8.90
C GLN A 78 -17.38 -10.71 -9.57
N SER A 79 -16.54 -9.75 -9.20
CA SER A 79 -15.18 -9.64 -9.69
C SER A 79 -14.31 -8.83 -8.73
N PHE A 80 -13.00 -8.93 -8.89
CA PHE A 80 -12.05 -8.10 -8.18
C PHE A 80 -12.25 -6.60 -8.45
N SER A 81 -12.67 -6.25 -9.67
CA SER A 81 -12.99 -4.87 -10.06
C SER A 81 -14.21 -4.34 -9.30
N HIS A 82 -15.26 -5.16 -9.14
CA HIS A 82 -16.42 -4.80 -8.34
C HIS A 82 -16.05 -4.59 -6.86
N LEU A 83 -15.26 -5.49 -6.27
CA LEU A 83 -14.75 -5.28 -4.91
C LEU A 83 -13.95 -3.99 -4.77
N SER A 84 -13.04 -3.74 -5.72
CA SER A 84 -12.20 -2.54 -5.70
C SER A 84 -13.07 -1.29 -5.74
N ARG A 85 -14.05 -1.22 -6.65
CA ARG A 85 -14.97 -0.07 -6.76
C ARG A 85 -15.67 0.23 -5.44
N ASP A 86 -16.25 -0.79 -4.80
CA ASP A 86 -16.91 -0.62 -3.50
C ASP A 86 -15.92 -0.14 -2.42
N ALA A 87 -14.72 -0.72 -2.38
CA ALA A 87 -13.68 -0.34 -1.43
C ALA A 87 -13.17 1.10 -1.60
N PHE A 88 -13.27 1.63 -2.81
CA PHE A 88 -12.95 3.01 -3.13
C PHE A 88 -14.15 3.96 -3.10
N GLY A 89 -15.38 3.45 -3.00
CA GLY A 89 -16.59 4.27 -3.10
C GLY A 89 -16.84 4.80 -4.51
N VAL A 90 -16.28 4.14 -5.53
CA VAL A 90 -16.43 4.52 -6.93
C VAL A 90 -17.73 3.93 -7.48
N THR A 91 -18.73 4.79 -7.69
CA THR A 91 -19.96 4.42 -8.42
C THR A 91 -19.67 4.21 -9.92
N GLU A 92 -20.64 3.67 -10.68
CA GLU A 92 -20.51 3.52 -12.14
C GLU A 92 -20.15 4.86 -12.83
N ASP A 93 -20.60 5.98 -12.27
CA ASP A 93 -20.09 7.31 -12.61
C ASP A 93 -18.73 7.58 -11.92
N ARG A 94 -17.65 7.17 -12.59
CA ARG A 94 -16.26 7.43 -12.16
C ARG A 94 -15.94 8.93 -12.05
N THR A 95 -16.61 9.75 -12.85
CA THR A 95 -16.37 11.20 -12.95
C THR A 95 -16.85 11.95 -11.72
N GLY A 96 -18.02 11.60 -11.18
CA GLY A 96 -18.55 12.17 -9.94
C GLY A 96 -17.62 11.94 -8.74
N PHE A 97 -17.22 10.69 -8.50
CA PHE A 97 -16.34 10.34 -7.38
C PHE A 97 -14.99 11.07 -7.41
N LEU A 98 -14.34 11.13 -8.58
CA LEU A 98 -13.04 11.80 -8.69
C LEU A 98 -13.17 13.31 -8.46
N THR A 99 -14.31 13.89 -8.83
CA THR A 99 -14.61 15.31 -8.61
C THR A 99 -14.85 15.59 -7.12
N ASP A 100 -15.61 14.73 -6.44
CA ASP A 100 -15.87 14.86 -5.00
C ASP A 100 -14.61 14.67 -4.17
N LEU A 101 -13.78 13.68 -4.53
CA LEU A 101 -12.47 13.48 -3.91
C LEU A 101 -11.58 14.72 -4.12
N TRP A 102 -11.52 15.25 -5.35
CA TRP A 102 -10.74 16.45 -5.68
C TRP A 102 -11.17 17.66 -4.86
N ASN A 103 -12.48 17.91 -4.78
CA ASN A 103 -13.04 19.03 -4.03
C ASN A 103 -12.82 18.87 -2.51
N GLY A 104 -12.61 17.65 -2.03
CA GLY A 104 -12.27 17.36 -0.63
C GLY A 104 -10.78 17.53 -0.30
N LEU A 105 -9.88 17.66 -1.28
CA LEU A 105 -8.45 17.82 -1.02
C LEU A 105 -8.12 19.26 -0.59
N PRO A 106 -7.11 19.46 0.28
CA PRO A 106 -6.70 20.80 0.67
C PRO A 106 -6.26 21.63 -0.54
N LEU A 107 -6.85 22.82 -0.70
CA LEU A 107 -6.57 23.72 -1.84
C LEU A 107 -5.06 23.99 -1.99
N ILE A 108 -4.37 24.21 -0.88
CA ILE A 108 -2.93 24.48 -0.88
C ILE A 108 -2.09 23.36 -1.50
N ASP A 109 -2.49 22.10 -1.31
CA ASP A 109 -1.77 20.96 -1.88
C ASP A 109 -2.06 20.83 -3.37
N THR A 110 -3.31 21.10 -3.78
CA THR A 110 -3.70 21.11 -5.20
C THR A 110 -3.00 22.22 -5.98
N GLU A 111 -2.81 23.40 -5.38
CA GLU A 111 -2.05 24.50 -5.97
C GLU A 111 -0.58 24.12 -6.13
N LYS A 112 0.04 23.59 -5.09
CA LYS A 112 1.45 23.14 -5.13
C LYS A 112 1.67 22.05 -6.17
N ALA A 113 0.74 21.11 -6.32
CA ALA A 113 0.81 20.05 -7.31
C ALA A 113 0.48 20.49 -8.74
N SER A 114 0.02 21.73 -8.93
CA SER A 114 -0.30 22.26 -10.26
C SER A 114 0.93 22.68 -11.08
N GLU A 115 2.12 22.64 -10.47
CA GLU A 115 3.40 22.86 -11.14
C GLU A 115 3.84 21.62 -11.94
N PRO A 116 4.42 21.80 -13.14
CA PRO A 116 4.92 20.69 -13.94
C PRO A 116 5.94 19.83 -13.20
N GLY A 117 5.83 18.50 -13.36
CA GLY A 117 6.73 17.54 -12.72
C GLY A 117 6.31 17.12 -11.31
N ARG A 118 5.29 17.75 -10.73
CA ARG A 118 4.76 17.37 -9.42
C ARG A 118 3.58 16.42 -9.51
N LEU A 119 3.51 15.52 -8.53
CA LEU A 119 2.44 14.55 -8.37
C LEU A 119 1.73 14.76 -7.04
N LEU A 120 0.39 14.76 -7.08
CA LEU A 120 -0.43 14.73 -5.88
C LEU A 120 -0.80 13.30 -5.54
N PHE A 121 -0.43 12.86 -4.35
CA PHE A 121 -0.75 11.56 -3.81
C PHE A 121 -1.74 11.68 -2.66
N TYR A 122 -2.88 11.01 -2.77
CA TYR A 122 -3.76 10.73 -1.64
C TYR A 122 -3.68 9.25 -1.30
N THR A 123 -3.04 8.91 -0.17
CA THR A 123 -2.74 7.53 0.19
C THR A 123 -2.46 7.37 1.69
N GLN A 124 -2.32 6.11 2.10
CA GLN A 124 -1.91 5.73 3.43
C GLN A 124 -0.44 6.01 3.70
N SER A 125 -0.15 6.46 4.90
CA SER A 125 1.18 6.87 5.32
C SER A 125 1.47 6.49 6.77
N LEU A 126 2.76 6.32 7.05
CA LEU A 126 3.33 6.20 8.39
C LEU A 126 4.58 7.07 8.50
N HIS A 127 4.89 7.49 9.72
CA HIS A 127 6.16 8.14 10.01
C HIS A 127 7.14 7.10 10.55
N LEU A 128 8.14 6.76 9.75
CA LEU A 128 9.11 5.71 10.06
C LEU A 128 10.52 6.28 10.11
N ARG A 129 11.35 5.67 10.94
CA ARG A 129 12.75 6.03 11.12
C ARG A 129 13.64 5.05 10.37
N LEU A 130 14.62 5.57 9.64
CA LEU A 130 15.65 4.75 9.01
C LEU A 130 16.62 4.21 10.07
N MET A 131 16.89 2.92 10.01
CA MET A 131 17.86 2.24 10.85
C MET A 131 19.19 2.06 10.10
N PRO A 132 20.33 2.11 10.80
CA PRO A 132 21.61 1.74 10.20
C PRO A 132 21.53 0.34 9.55
N PRO A 133 22.28 0.09 8.46
CA PRO A 133 22.19 -1.17 7.74
C PRO A 133 22.49 -2.37 8.65
N ALA A 134 21.62 -3.38 8.60
CA ALA A 134 21.81 -4.68 9.24
C ALA A 134 21.64 -5.77 8.17
N ASN A 135 22.58 -6.72 8.11
CA ASN A 135 22.59 -7.78 7.08
C ASN A 135 22.52 -7.27 5.63
N GLY A 136 23.08 -6.09 5.35
CA GLY A 136 23.02 -5.46 4.03
C GLY A 136 21.73 -4.73 3.71
N TYR A 137 20.76 -4.69 4.63
CA TYR A 137 19.47 -4.04 4.44
C TYR A 137 19.29 -2.84 5.37
N ILE A 138 18.68 -1.77 4.85
CA ILE A 138 18.27 -0.61 5.65
C ILE A 138 16.80 -0.80 6.02
N MET A 139 16.55 -0.87 7.32
CA MET A 139 15.22 -1.12 7.87
C MET A 139 14.53 0.18 8.26
N LEU A 140 13.20 0.15 8.28
CA LEU A 140 12.33 1.24 8.69
C LEU A 140 11.60 0.85 9.97
N GLN A 141 11.70 1.68 10.99
CA GLN A 141 11.21 1.40 12.32
C GLN A 141 10.14 2.41 12.76
N THR A 142 9.11 1.92 13.44
CA THR A 142 8.11 2.76 14.10
C THR A 142 8.69 3.46 15.33
N LYS A 143 7.96 4.45 15.87
CA LYS A 143 8.32 5.13 17.14
C LYS A 143 8.45 4.16 18.32
N ASN A 144 7.73 3.04 18.28
CA ASN A 144 7.72 2.04 19.36
C ASN A 144 8.86 1.02 19.25
N GLY A 145 9.74 1.14 18.25
CA GLY A 145 10.84 0.20 18.06
C GLY A 145 10.53 -1.01 17.18
N ASN A 146 9.30 -1.14 16.67
CA ASN A 146 8.94 -2.23 15.77
C ASN A 146 9.48 -1.95 14.36
N THR A 147 10.26 -2.89 13.82
CA THR A 147 10.65 -2.89 12.40
C THR A 147 9.45 -3.22 11.54
N LEU A 148 9.19 -2.40 10.53
CA LEU A 148 7.97 -2.46 9.74
C LEU A 148 8.25 -2.68 8.25
N ALA A 149 9.30 -2.05 7.72
CA ALA A 149 9.60 -2.13 6.30
C ALA A 149 11.12 -2.21 6.06
N VAL A 150 11.50 -2.55 4.84
CA VAL A 150 12.88 -2.55 4.37
C VAL A 150 12.99 -1.69 3.12
N LEU A 151 14.10 -0.96 2.96
CA LEU A 151 14.38 -0.28 1.70
C LEU A 151 14.63 -1.32 0.60
N ALA A 152 14.06 -1.07 -0.57
CA ALA A 152 14.29 -1.91 -1.74
C ALA A 152 15.72 -1.68 -2.26
N PRO A 153 16.56 -2.73 -2.38
CA PRO A 153 17.91 -2.60 -2.92
C PRO A 153 17.92 -1.91 -4.29
N GLY A 154 18.93 -1.07 -4.53
CA GLY A 154 19.08 -0.34 -5.79
C GLY A 154 18.11 0.84 -5.98
N SER A 155 17.20 1.11 -5.03
CA SER A 155 16.28 2.25 -5.10
C SER A 155 16.82 3.55 -4.47
N TYR A 156 18.04 3.51 -3.93
CA TYR A 156 18.69 4.62 -3.23
C TYR A 156 20.21 4.58 -3.43
N ASP A 157 20.87 5.73 -3.21
CA ASP A 157 22.33 5.81 -3.11
C ASP A 157 22.76 5.31 -1.73
N GLU A 158 23.50 4.20 -1.68
CA GLU A 158 23.91 3.59 -0.41
C GLU A 158 24.79 4.49 0.46
N GLY A 159 25.71 5.24 -0.16
CA GLY A 159 26.64 6.11 0.55
C GLY A 159 25.89 7.25 1.22
N GLN A 160 25.00 7.90 0.46
CA GLN A 160 24.15 8.98 0.96
C GLN A 160 23.18 8.47 2.03
N MET A 161 22.58 7.29 1.85
CA MET A 161 21.62 6.75 2.81
C MET A 161 22.29 6.36 4.14
N ARG A 162 23.48 5.75 4.09
CA ARG A 162 24.27 5.47 5.30
C ARG A 162 24.66 6.75 6.03
N HIS A 163 25.07 7.78 5.28
CA HIS A 163 25.39 9.08 5.85
C HIS A 163 24.16 9.71 6.51
N PHE A 164 23.01 9.69 5.84
CA PHE A 164 21.74 10.19 6.35
C PHE A 164 21.34 9.50 7.66
N CYS A 165 21.42 8.16 7.73
CA CYS A 165 21.10 7.40 8.94
C CYS A 165 22.01 7.79 10.12
N THR A 166 23.27 8.13 9.84
CA THR A 166 24.26 8.50 10.86
C THR A 166 24.06 9.93 11.35
N GLN A 167 23.76 10.87 10.44
CA GLN A 167 23.54 12.28 10.79
C GLN A 167 22.19 12.55 11.42
N HIS A 168 21.17 11.76 11.06
CA HIS A 168 19.79 11.97 11.48
C HIS A 168 19.17 10.73 12.15
N PRO A 169 19.79 10.17 13.20
CA PRO A 169 19.39 8.88 13.78
C PRO A 169 18.05 8.90 14.51
N SER A 170 17.46 10.08 14.73
CA SER A 170 16.16 10.29 15.38
C SER A 170 15.09 10.83 14.43
N ARG A 171 15.42 11.07 13.15
CA ARG A 171 14.50 11.66 12.19
C ARG A 171 13.50 10.62 11.70
N PHE A 172 12.22 10.98 11.76
CA PHE A 172 11.14 10.21 11.17
C PHE A 172 10.76 10.83 9.83
N LEU A 173 10.59 9.97 8.83
CA LEU A 173 10.25 10.33 7.47
C LEU A 173 8.84 9.84 7.14
N ALA A 174 8.15 10.56 6.28
CA ALA A 174 6.89 10.10 5.75
C ALA A 174 7.16 8.91 4.80
N VAL A 175 6.48 7.80 5.04
CA VAL A 175 6.53 6.60 4.20
C VAL A 175 5.12 6.33 3.72
N ILE A 176 4.93 6.39 2.40
CA ILE A 176 3.62 6.32 1.77
C ILE A 176 3.44 5.01 0.99
N ALA A 177 2.23 4.47 1.00
CA ALA A 177 1.89 3.27 0.23
C ALA A 177 1.59 3.62 -1.23
N ILE A 178 2.33 3.03 -2.17
CA ILE A 178 2.19 3.31 -3.60
C ILE A 178 1.45 2.20 -4.36
N SER A 179 1.70 0.94 -4.04
CA SER A 179 1.01 -0.19 -4.66
C SER A 179 1.06 -1.44 -3.77
N ILE A 180 0.34 -2.48 -4.17
CA ILE A 180 0.38 -3.82 -3.57
C ILE A 180 0.82 -4.78 -4.67
N SER A 181 1.71 -5.71 -4.35
CA SER A 181 2.16 -6.74 -5.28
C SER A 181 2.10 -8.12 -4.62
N CYS A 182 1.97 -9.15 -5.44
CA CYS A 182 2.06 -10.54 -5.02
C CYS A 182 3.44 -11.08 -5.41
N SER A 183 4.17 -11.66 -4.47
CA SER A 183 5.42 -12.37 -4.74
C SER A 183 5.13 -13.85 -4.96
N SER A 184 5.55 -14.38 -6.10
CA SER A 184 5.50 -15.83 -6.38
C SER A 184 6.54 -16.62 -5.58
N GLU A 185 7.57 -15.96 -5.05
CA GLU A 185 8.65 -16.57 -4.25
C GLU A 185 8.93 -15.75 -2.98
N PRO A 186 8.00 -15.70 -2.01
CA PRO A 186 8.14 -14.85 -0.84
C PRO A 186 9.40 -15.16 -0.01
N ARG A 187 9.83 -16.43 0.00
CA ARG A 187 11.01 -16.91 0.74
C ARG A 187 12.35 -16.52 0.12
N ASN A 188 12.38 -16.06 -1.14
CA ASN A 188 13.58 -15.56 -1.80
C ASN A 188 13.63 -14.04 -1.92
N GLY A 189 12.55 -13.35 -1.55
CA GLY A 189 12.44 -11.90 -1.62
C GLY A 189 13.27 -11.16 -0.56
N ASP A 190 13.50 -9.87 -0.82
CA ASP A 190 14.28 -9.00 0.07
C ASP A 190 13.67 -8.88 1.48
N LEU A 191 12.33 -8.90 1.59
CA LEU A 191 11.66 -8.93 2.89
C LEU A 191 12.09 -10.14 3.72
N TYR A 192 12.09 -11.33 3.13
CA TYR A 192 12.50 -12.55 3.82
C TYR A 192 13.99 -12.53 4.18
N LYS A 193 14.85 -12.14 3.23
CA LYS A 193 16.31 -12.05 3.43
C LYS A 193 16.70 -11.00 4.47
N SER A 194 15.94 -9.91 4.57
CA SER A 194 16.15 -8.88 5.58
C SER A 194 15.83 -9.37 7.00
N GLY A 195 15.09 -10.47 7.15
CA GLY A 195 14.60 -10.95 8.44
C GLY A 195 13.31 -10.28 8.90
N LEU A 196 12.66 -9.47 8.06
CA LEU A 196 11.28 -9.02 8.26
C LEU A 196 10.32 -10.20 8.01
N ARG A 197 10.30 -11.14 8.97
CA ARG A 197 9.45 -12.32 8.94
C ARG A 197 8.09 -11.99 9.51
N ILE A 198 7.05 -12.53 8.89
CA ILE A 198 5.80 -12.79 9.60
C ILE A 198 6.07 -14.07 10.38
N GLU A 199 5.94 -14.00 11.71
CA GLU A 199 5.97 -15.23 12.51
C GLU A 199 4.80 -16.10 12.04
N PRO A 200 5.03 -17.36 11.65
CA PRO A 200 3.92 -18.27 11.39
C PRO A 200 3.10 -18.34 12.68
N ASP A 201 1.78 -18.20 12.58
CA ASP A 201 0.92 -18.48 13.72
C ASP A 201 1.14 -19.95 14.10
N ASP A 202 1.73 -20.22 15.27
CA ASP A 202 2.04 -21.57 15.81
C ASP A 202 0.77 -22.44 16.06
N SER A 203 -0.38 -22.10 15.47
CA SER A 203 -1.69 -22.66 15.82
C SER A 203 -2.36 -23.55 14.77
N SER A 204 -1.74 -23.85 13.62
CA SER A 204 -2.38 -24.68 12.59
C SER A 204 -1.63 -25.97 12.28
N ASP A 205 -1.86 -26.98 13.10
CA ASP A 205 -1.48 -28.38 12.88
C ASP A 205 -2.40 -29.08 11.85
N SER A 206 -2.84 -28.37 10.81
CA SER A 206 -3.84 -28.88 9.86
C SER A 206 -3.41 -28.64 8.42
N ASP A 207 -3.68 -29.63 7.55
CA ASP A 207 -3.51 -29.65 6.08
C ASP A 207 -4.19 -28.49 5.31
N TYR A 208 -4.65 -27.44 6.01
CA TYR A 208 -5.25 -26.20 5.49
C TYR A 208 -4.25 -25.05 5.31
N ASP A 209 -2.95 -25.35 5.35
CA ASP A 209 -1.81 -24.40 5.29
C ASP A 209 -1.75 -23.53 4.01
N ASP A 210 -2.48 -23.91 2.96
CA ASP A 210 -2.55 -23.13 1.71
C ASP A 210 -3.50 -21.91 1.79
N PHE A 211 -4.37 -21.83 2.81
CA PHE A 211 -5.48 -20.86 2.83
C PHE A 211 -5.13 -19.47 3.40
N HIS A 212 -3.94 -19.27 3.98
CA HIS A 212 -3.68 -18.12 4.86
C HIS A 212 -2.42 -17.30 4.59
N ASN A 213 -1.69 -17.54 3.49
CA ASN A 213 -0.40 -16.88 3.32
C ASN A 213 -0.51 -15.44 2.77
N MET A 214 -1.00 -14.51 3.60
CA MET A 214 -0.85 -13.06 3.36
C MET A 214 0.63 -12.66 3.20
N ASP A 215 1.53 -13.53 3.64
CA ASP A 215 2.99 -13.50 3.46
C ASP A 215 3.42 -13.59 1.99
N GLN A 216 2.50 -13.72 1.04
CA GLN A 216 2.78 -13.57 -0.38
C GLN A 216 2.58 -12.14 -0.86
N PHE A 217 1.86 -11.30 -0.12
CA PHE A 217 1.48 -9.96 -0.56
C PHE A 217 2.24 -8.86 0.16
N GLN A 218 2.74 -7.94 -0.64
CA GLN A 218 3.64 -6.88 -0.21
C GLN A 218 3.03 -5.53 -0.56
N VAL A 219 3.24 -4.55 0.31
CA VAL A 219 2.99 -3.15 0.01
C VAL A 219 4.30 -2.55 -0.48
N ASN A 220 4.28 -2.01 -1.68
CA ASN A 220 5.36 -1.17 -2.17
C ASN A 220 5.16 0.23 -1.57
N LEU A 221 6.25 0.77 -1.04
CA LEU A 221 6.29 2.01 -0.29
C LEU A 221 7.26 2.99 -0.94
N MET A 222 7.03 4.28 -0.71
CA MET A 222 7.96 5.35 -1.05
C MET A 222 8.34 6.11 0.20
N VAL A 223 9.64 6.30 0.43
CA VAL A 223 10.17 7.09 1.54
C VAL A 223 10.39 8.51 1.05
N LEU A 224 9.81 9.47 1.76
CA LEU A 224 9.77 10.88 1.39
C LEU A 224 10.55 11.72 2.39
N ASP A 225 11.35 12.66 1.88
CA ASP A 225 11.83 13.80 2.64
C ASP A 225 11.01 15.04 2.29
N SER A 226 10.27 15.57 3.25
CA SER A 226 9.36 16.69 3.05
C SER A 226 9.99 17.98 3.54
N ASN A 227 9.98 19.00 2.68
CA ASN A 227 10.34 20.37 3.04
C ASN A 227 9.29 21.34 2.48
N ASP A 228 8.78 22.24 3.31
CA ASP A 228 7.76 23.24 2.94
C ASP A 228 6.51 22.66 2.24
N GLY A 229 6.14 21.43 2.59
CA GLY A 229 4.99 20.71 2.03
C GLY A 229 5.19 20.17 0.62
N ILE A 230 6.42 20.21 0.09
CA ILE A 230 6.83 19.48 -1.11
C ILE A 230 7.77 18.36 -0.67
N SER A 231 7.54 17.17 -1.18
CA SER A 231 8.29 15.97 -0.79
C SER A 231 9.16 15.50 -1.93
N ARG A 232 10.39 15.08 -1.60
CA ARG A 232 11.28 14.41 -2.54
C ARG A 232 11.37 12.94 -2.19
N ARG A 233 11.37 12.09 -3.20
CA ARG A 233 11.63 10.66 -3.01
C ARG A 233 13.09 10.44 -2.58
N LEU A 234 13.29 9.79 -1.44
CA LEU A 234 14.59 9.33 -0.97
C LEU A 234 14.88 7.89 -1.39
N ALA A 235 13.89 7.01 -1.31
CA ALA A 235 14.03 5.59 -1.58
C ALA A 235 12.67 4.93 -1.88
N LEU A 236 12.71 3.72 -2.41
CA LEU A 236 11.58 2.80 -2.36
C LEU A 236 11.76 1.82 -1.21
N ALA A 237 10.66 1.31 -0.70
CA ALA A 237 10.65 0.35 0.40
C ALA A 237 9.53 -0.67 0.20
N GLN A 238 9.59 -1.75 0.98
CA GLN A 238 8.61 -2.83 0.95
C GLN A 238 8.29 -3.30 2.37
N THR A 239 7.08 -3.80 2.55
CA THR A 239 6.59 -4.46 3.77
C THR A 239 5.54 -5.49 3.38
N TRP A 240 5.23 -6.43 4.26
CA TRP A 240 4.05 -7.27 4.11
C TRP A 240 2.75 -6.48 4.32
N VAL A 241 1.67 -6.91 3.66
CA VAL A 241 0.34 -6.30 3.81
C VAL A 241 -0.16 -6.43 5.25
N LYS A 242 -0.01 -7.61 5.88
CA LYS A 242 -0.40 -7.83 7.29
C LYS A 242 0.31 -6.84 8.22
N THR A 243 1.63 -6.75 8.12
CA THR A 243 2.47 -5.82 8.89
C THR A 243 2.08 -4.36 8.67
N TRP A 244 1.82 -3.94 7.43
CA TRP A 244 1.37 -2.59 7.11
C TRP A 244 0.01 -2.29 7.73
N ALA A 245 -0.94 -3.21 7.59
CA ALA A 245 -2.31 -3.05 8.08
C ALA A 245 -2.35 -2.98 9.62
N ASP A 246 -1.61 -3.85 10.30
CA ASP A 246 -1.55 -3.92 11.77
C ASP A 246 -0.92 -2.64 12.36
N ALA A 247 -0.08 -1.94 11.60
CA ALA A 247 0.49 -0.66 11.97
C ALA A 247 -0.49 0.52 11.85
N ARG A 248 -1.72 0.30 11.36
CA ARG A 248 -2.82 1.30 11.27
C ARG A 248 -2.41 2.62 10.61
N PRO A 249 -1.95 2.56 9.36
CA PRO A 249 -1.48 3.73 8.61
C PRO A 249 -2.63 4.71 8.37
N GLN A 250 -2.30 6.00 8.29
CA GLN A 250 -3.28 7.08 8.16
C GLN A 250 -3.29 7.63 6.74
N PHE A 251 -4.48 7.92 6.21
CA PHE A 251 -4.60 8.60 4.93
C PHE A 251 -4.13 10.05 5.04
N GLY A 252 -3.42 10.50 4.00
CA GLY A 252 -2.92 11.86 3.90
C GLY A 252 -2.61 12.25 2.46
N THR A 253 -2.39 13.54 2.26
CA THR A 253 -2.08 14.14 0.96
C THR A 253 -0.59 14.51 0.91
N PHE A 254 0.06 14.21 -0.21
CA PHE A 254 1.48 14.44 -0.41
C PHE A 254 1.73 15.01 -1.81
N VAL A 255 2.41 16.15 -1.89
CA VAL A 255 2.93 16.66 -3.16
C VAL A 255 4.36 16.16 -3.30
N VAL A 256 4.65 15.43 -4.38
CA VAL A 256 5.96 14.83 -4.62
C VAL A 256 6.56 15.37 -5.91
N GLU A 257 7.85 15.67 -5.87
CA GLU A 257 8.70 16.11 -6.98
C GLU A 257 9.92 15.19 -7.14
#